data_AF-A0A835X690-F1
#
_entry.id   AF-A0A835X690-F1
#
_cell.length_a   1.000
_cell.length_b   1.000
_cell.length_c   1.000
_cell.angle_alpha   90.00
_cell.angle_beta   90.00
_cell.angle_gamma   90.00
#
_symmetry.space_group_name_H-M   'P 1'
#
loop_
_entity.id
_entity.type
_entity.pdbx_description
1 polymer ?
#
loop_
_entity_poly.entity_id
_entity_poly.type
_entity_poly.pdbx_seq_one_letter_code
_entity_poly.pdbx_strand_id
1 'polypeptide(L)'
;MASIYERAGKIKGRQGSVTQLPILTMPADDITHPIPDLTGYITEGQIVMSRELHRANIHPPVDVLTSLSRLMNNGIGQGRTREDHRQLADQLYAAYAQGKDARSLAAIVGEGALSDLDKKFLGVANNFEQKFVNQGLDENRSIEQTLSIGWDLLAGLSETELTRIKPEFIAKYAKKTSTGDTKKSE
;
A
#
# COMPACT_ATOMS: atom_id res chain seq x y z
N MET A 1 -2.38 -28.67 9.86
CA MET A 1 -2.55 -27.29 9.35
C MET A 1 -3.06 -27.30 7.92
N ALA A 2 -2.39 -27.97 6.96
CA ALA A 2 -2.83 -28.05 5.56
C ALA A 2 -4.30 -28.48 5.37
N SER A 3 -4.78 -29.48 6.12
CA SER A 3 -6.16 -29.97 6.04
C SER A 3 -7.26 -28.94 6.32
N ILE A 4 -6.94 -27.83 6.99
CA ILE A 4 -7.87 -26.72 7.22
C ILE A 4 -7.78 -25.69 6.08
N TYR A 5 -6.55 -25.32 5.69
CA TYR A 5 -6.30 -24.27 4.70
C TYR A 5 -6.70 -24.69 3.28
N GLU A 6 -6.67 -25.98 2.95
CA GLU A 6 -7.14 -26.48 1.65
C GLU A 6 -8.67 -26.38 1.46
N ARG A 7 -9.43 -26.08 2.52
CA ARG A 7 -10.90 -26.00 2.49
C ARG A 7 -11.41 -24.58 2.16
N ALA A 8 -10.72 -23.89 1.27
CA ALA A 8 -11.09 -22.58 0.72
C ALA A 8 -11.15 -22.62 -0.81
N GLY A 9 -11.95 -21.75 -1.42
CA GLY A 9 -12.06 -21.61 -2.87
C GLY A 9 -13.48 -21.68 -3.42
N LYS A 10 -13.59 -21.80 -4.74
CA LYS A 10 -14.86 -21.94 -5.47
C LYS A 10 -15.14 -23.40 -5.76
N ILE A 11 -16.38 -23.83 -5.56
CA ILE A 11 -16.83 -25.18 -5.91
C ILE A 11 -17.33 -25.17 -7.36
N LYS A 12 -16.74 -26.02 -8.20
CA LYS A 12 -17.14 -26.15 -9.61
C LYS A 12 -18.64 -26.46 -9.70
N GLY A 13 -19.36 -25.69 -10.52
CA GLY A 13 -20.81 -25.85 -10.71
C GLY A 13 -21.69 -25.25 -9.61
N ARG A 14 -21.13 -24.52 -8.64
CA ARG A 14 -21.90 -23.78 -7.62
C ARG A 14 -21.63 -22.28 -7.70
N GLN A 15 -22.66 -21.48 -7.43
CA GLN A 15 -22.63 -20.01 -7.51
C GLN A 15 -22.01 -19.33 -6.26
N GLY A 16 -21.06 -19.97 -5.57
CA GLY A 16 -20.51 -19.46 -4.31
C GLY A 16 -19.03 -19.77 -4.13
N SER A 17 -18.45 -19.15 -3.10
CA SER A 17 -17.05 -19.32 -2.70
C SER A 17 -16.92 -19.38 -1.19
N VAL A 18 -15.85 -20.04 -0.72
CA VAL A 18 -15.40 -20.00 0.66
C VAL A 18 -14.07 -19.25 0.72
N THR A 19 -14.02 -18.16 1.47
CA THR A 19 -12.78 -17.39 1.72
C THR A 19 -12.38 -17.56 3.18
N GLN A 20 -11.10 -17.84 3.42
CA GLN A 20 -10.56 -17.98 4.77
C GLN A 20 -9.63 -16.81 5.10
N LEU A 21 -9.75 -16.28 6.32
CA LEU A 21 -8.87 -15.26 6.90
C LEU A 21 -8.40 -15.76 8.28
N PRO A 22 -7.44 -16.69 8.34
CA PRO A 22 -6.93 -17.20 9.60
C PRO A 22 -6.10 -16.12 10.31
N ILE A 23 -6.23 -16.04 11.64
CA ILE A 23 -5.45 -15.14 12.48
C ILE A 23 -4.34 -15.95 13.14
N LEU A 24 -3.11 -15.48 13.03
CA LEU A 24 -1.94 -16.09 13.66
C LEU A 24 -1.20 -15.05 14.50
N THR A 25 -0.84 -15.43 15.72
CA THR A 25 -0.01 -14.61 16.61
C THR A 25 1.41 -15.17 16.63
N MET A 26 2.39 -14.32 16.37
CA MET A 26 3.80 -14.72 16.37
C MET A 26 4.38 -14.68 17.79
N PRO A 27 5.12 -15.71 18.21
CA PRO A 27 5.92 -15.62 19.43
C PRO A 27 7.01 -14.55 19.25
N ALA A 28 7.13 -13.64 20.21
CA ALA A 28 8.20 -12.62 20.25
C ALA A 28 8.38 -11.76 18.98
N ASP A 29 7.31 -11.56 18.20
CA ASP A 29 7.33 -10.85 16.91
C ASP A 29 8.29 -11.45 15.86
N ASP A 30 8.66 -12.72 16.00
CA ASP A 30 9.57 -13.39 15.09
C ASP A 30 8.84 -13.99 13.88
N ILE A 31 8.99 -13.33 12.72
CA ILE A 31 8.44 -13.81 11.43
C ILE A 31 9.15 -15.04 10.89
N THR A 32 10.39 -15.30 11.33
CA THR A 32 11.15 -16.49 10.95
C THR A 32 10.78 -17.71 11.80
N HIS A 33 9.92 -17.53 12.79
CA HIS A 33 9.40 -18.62 13.60
C HIS A 33 8.67 -19.64 12.71
N PRO A 34 8.79 -20.96 12.98
CA PRO A 34 8.20 -22.00 12.13
C PRO A 34 6.68 -21.89 11.90
N ILE A 35 5.95 -21.25 12.83
CA ILE A 35 4.50 -21.09 12.73
C ILE A 35 4.10 -20.13 11.57
N PRO A 36 4.58 -18.87 11.54
CA PRO A 36 4.44 -17.99 10.39
C PRO A 36 5.00 -18.58 9.10
N ASP A 37 6.20 -19.16 9.14
CA ASP A 37 6.88 -19.69 7.96
C ASP A 37 6.05 -20.78 7.27
N LEU A 38 5.65 -21.82 8.01
CA LEU A 38 4.82 -22.91 7.48
C LEU A 38 3.43 -22.43 7.03
N THR A 39 2.89 -21.39 7.66
CA THR A 39 1.59 -20.83 7.24
C THR A 39 1.73 -20.04 5.95
N GLY A 40 2.78 -19.25 5.80
CA GLY A 40 3.09 -18.51 4.57
C GLY A 40 3.38 -19.42 3.37
N TYR A 41 3.95 -20.61 3.61
CA TYR A 41 4.13 -21.63 2.57
C TYR A 41 2.81 -22.20 2.03
N ILE A 42 1.77 -22.26 2.86
CA ILE A 42 0.48 -22.90 2.52
C ILE A 42 -0.56 -21.88 2.05
N THR A 43 -0.46 -20.63 2.50
CA THR A 43 -1.46 -19.59 2.23
C THR A 43 -1.06 -18.69 1.05
N GLU A 44 -2.05 -18.02 0.46
CA GLU A 44 -1.88 -17.21 -0.76
C GLU A 44 -1.43 -15.76 -0.50
N GLY A 45 -0.83 -15.52 0.67
CA GLY A 45 -0.42 -14.20 1.14
C GLY A 45 -0.68 -14.00 2.62
N GLN A 46 -0.34 -12.81 3.11
CA GLN A 46 -0.44 -12.46 4.52
C GLN A 46 -0.74 -10.96 4.67
N ILE A 47 -1.43 -10.62 5.75
CA ILE A 47 -1.60 -9.25 6.22
C ILE A 47 -0.85 -9.15 7.54
N VAL A 48 0.22 -8.37 7.56
CA VAL A 48 1.11 -8.25 8.71
C VAL A 48 0.68 -7.06 9.56
N MET A 49 0.47 -7.29 10.85
CA MET A 49 0.20 -6.23 11.83
C MET A 49 1.53 -5.79 12.47
N SER A 50 1.87 -4.51 12.37
CA SER A 50 3.14 -3.96 12.87
C SER A 50 3.00 -3.29 14.23
N ARG A 51 3.91 -3.66 15.15
CA ARG A 51 4.02 -3.00 16.46
C ARG A 51 4.53 -1.56 16.34
N GLU A 52 5.34 -1.26 15.33
CA GLU A 52 5.83 0.10 15.06
C GLU A 52 4.66 1.03 14.75
N LEU A 53 3.80 0.65 13.79
CA LEU A 53 2.62 1.43 13.41
C LEU A 53 1.62 1.55 14.56
N HIS A 54 1.43 0.48 15.33
CA HIS A 54 0.58 0.53 16.52
C HIS A 54 1.10 1.52 17.57
N ARG A 55 2.41 1.56 17.84
CA ARG A 55 3.02 2.53 18.76
C ARG A 55 2.93 3.97 18.23
N ALA A 56 2.88 4.14 16.92
CA ALA A 56 2.63 5.42 16.27
C ALA A 56 1.13 5.81 16.20
N ASN A 57 0.26 5.07 16.89
CA ASN A 57 -1.19 5.32 16.95
C ASN A 57 -1.88 5.28 15.57
N ILE A 58 -1.38 4.43 14.67
CA ILE A 58 -1.99 4.13 13.38
C ILE A 58 -2.90 2.90 13.52
N HIS A 59 -4.17 3.05 13.11
CA HIS A 59 -5.16 1.98 13.17
C HIS A 59 -5.89 1.84 11.82
N PRO A 60 -6.02 0.63 11.26
CA PRO A 60 -5.36 -0.61 11.67
C PRO A 60 -3.85 -0.57 11.40
N PRO A 61 -2.99 -1.13 12.26
CA PRO A 61 -1.53 -1.06 12.10
C PRO A 61 -1.01 -2.07 11.07
N VAL A 62 -1.46 -1.97 9.82
CA VAL A 62 -1.09 -2.89 8.73
C VAL A 62 0.22 -2.45 8.09
N ASP A 63 1.22 -3.34 8.07
CA ASP A 63 2.46 -3.12 7.33
C ASP A 63 2.34 -3.63 5.89
N VAL A 64 2.16 -2.69 4.97
CA VAL A 64 1.94 -2.99 3.55
C VAL A 64 3.19 -3.55 2.85
N LEU A 65 4.41 -3.30 3.35
CA LEU A 65 5.64 -3.75 2.69
C LEU A 65 5.92 -5.23 2.93
N THR A 66 5.50 -5.74 4.10
CA THR A 66 5.66 -7.16 4.46
C THR A 66 4.38 -7.98 4.18
N SER A 67 3.28 -7.29 3.87
CA SER A 67 2.02 -7.91 3.44
C SER A 67 2.02 -8.24 1.95
N LEU A 68 1.27 -9.28 1.58
CA LEU A 68 1.17 -9.72 0.19
C LEU A 68 -0.19 -10.37 -0.07
N SER A 69 -0.71 -10.19 -1.29
CA SER A 69 -1.80 -11.00 -1.84
C SER A 69 -1.40 -11.51 -3.22
N ARG A 70 -1.14 -12.81 -3.35
CA ARG A 70 -0.72 -13.43 -4.62
C ARG A 70 -1.83 -13.38 -5.67
N LEU A 71 -3.08 -13.36 -5.23
CA LEU A 71 -4.26 -13.36 -6.09
C LEU A 71 -4.80 -11.96 -6.39
N MET A 72 -4.11 -10.88 -5.96
CA MET A 72 -4.54 -9.49 -6.17
C MET A 72 -4.91 -9.22 -7.64
N ASN A 73 -4.09 -9.64 -8.59
CA ASN A 73 -4.32 -9.41 -10.03
C ASN A 73 -5.63 -10.03 -10.54
N ASN A 74 -6.14 -11.09 -9.89
CA ASN A 74 -7.41 -11.71 -10.23
C ASN A 74 -8.63 -10.96 -9.67
N GLY A 75 -8.43 -10.02 -8.74
CA GLY A 75 -9.48 -9.26 -8.07
C GLY A 75 -9.61 -7.80 -8.52
N ILE A 76 -8.65 -7.28 -9.28
CA ILE A 76 -8.58 -5.86 -9.65
C ILE A 76 -8.82 -5.61 -11.15
N GLY A 77 -8.79 -4.35 -11.55
CA GLY A 77 -8.90 -3.92 -12.95
C GLY A 77 -10.32 -3.60 -13.42
N GLN A 78 -10.46 -3.34 -14.71
CA GLN A 78 -11.71 -2.97 -15.35
C GLN A 78 -12.78 -4.06 -15.15
N GLY A 79 -13.99 -3.64 -14.78
CA GLY A 79 -15.10 -4.56 -14.50
C GLY A 79 -15.09 -5.20 -13.11
N ARG A 80 -14.08 -4.92 -12.27
CA ARG A 80 -14.03 -5.32 -10.85
C ARG A 80 -13.84 -4.14 -9.90
N THR A 81 -12.80 -3.34 -10.16
CA THR A 81 -12.47 -2.14 -9.38
C THR A 81 -12.33 -0.98 -10.37
N ARG A 82 -11.10 -0.54 -10.65
CA ARG A 82 -10.78 0.49 -11.63
C ARG A 82 -9.53 0.10 -12.43
N GLU A 83 -9.39 0.65 -13.63
CA GLU A 83 -8.33 0.31 -14.59
C GLU A 83 -6.89 0.66 -14.11
N ASP A 84 -6.76 1.68 -13.26
CA ASP A 84 -5.50 2.20 -12.72
C ASP A 84 -5.02 1.47 -11.45
N HIS A 85 -5.88 0.64 -10.84
CA HIS A 85 -5.65 0.04 -9.52
C HIS A 85 -4.28 -0.64 -9.41
N ARG A 86 -3.91 -1.49 -10.39
CA ARG A 86 -2.64 -2.22 -10.33
C ARG A 86 -1.43 -1.28 -10.26
N GLN A 87 -1.40 -0.31 -11.16
CA GLN A 87 -0.26 0.60 -11.32
C GLN A 87 -0.19 1.60 -10.17
N LEU A 88 -1.35 2.09 -9.70
CA LEU A 88 -1.39 2.96 -8.53
C LEU A 88 -0.87 2.23 -7.29
N ALA A 89 -1.28 0.98 -7.07
CA ALA A 89 -0.79 0.18 -5.95
C ALA A 89 0.74 -0.05 -6.04
N ASP A 90 1.27 -0.35 -7.22
CA ASP A 90 2.71 -0.51 -7.45
C ASP A 90 3.50 0.78 -7.18
N GLN A 91 2.97 1.92 -7.61
CA GLN A 91 3.60 3.22 -7.38
C GLN A 91 3.56 3.63 -5.91
N LEU A 92 2.43 3.44 -5.22
CA LEU A 92 2.30 3.69 -3.79
C LEU A 92 3.26 2.82 -2.99
N TYR A 93 3.36 1.54 -3.33
CA TYR A 93 4.30 0.62 -2.68
C TYR A 93 5.76 1.10 -2.84
N ALA A 94 6.15 1.47 -4.06
CA ALA A 94 7.50 1.96 -4.34
C ALA A 94 7.80 3.28 -3.63
N ALA A 95 6.87 4.24 -3.68
CA ALA A 95 7.02 5.54 -3.02
C ALA A 95 7.10 5.40 -1.50
N TYR A 96 6.32 4.49 -0.91
CA TYR A 96 6.36 4.21 0.52
C TYR A 96 7.68 3.55 0.94
N ALA A 97 8.18 2.58 0.17
CA ALA A 97 9.48 1.95 0.42
C ALA A 97 10.61 2.99 0.37
N GLN A 98 10.66 3.81 -0.68
CA GLN A 98 11.63 4.90 -0.80
C GLN A 98 11.52 5.91 0.34
N GLY A 99 10.31 6.25 0.78
CA GLY A 99 10.11 7.14 1.92
C GLY A 99 10.58 6.54 3.26
N LYS A 100 10.46 5.21 3.44
CA LYS A 100 11.06 4.51 4.61
C LYS A 100 12.58 4.50 4.56
N ASP A 101 13.19 4.33 3.39
CA ASP A 101 14.64 4.45 3.22
C ASP A 101 15.11 5.88 3.52
N ALA A 102 14.38 6.88 3.01
CA ALA A 102 14.64 8.30 3.30
C ALA A 102 14.50 8.62 4.79
N ARG A 103 13.49 8.05 5.48
CA ARG A 103 13.32 8.18 6.95
C ARG A 103 14.52 7.60 7.70
N SER A 104 15.00 6.44 7.26
CA SER A 104 16.17 5.78 7.86
C SER A 104 17.44 6.59 7.64
N LEU A 105 17.63 7.14 6.44
CA LEU A 105 18.74 8.04 6.12
C LEU A 105 18.67 9.33 6.97
N ALA A 106 17.49 9.95 7.08
CA ALA A 106 17.28 11.14 7.89
C ALA A 106 17.64 10.92 9.37
N ALA A 107 17.38 9.73 9.91
CA ALA A 107 17.77 9.39 11.28
C ALA A 107 19.30 9.33 11.49
N ILE A 108 20.08 9.13 10.41
CA ILE A 108 21.54 9.05 10.43
C ILE A 108 22.18 10.41 10.18
N VAL A 109 21.78 11.10 9.11
CA VAL A 109 22.44 12.34 8.63
C VAL A 109 21.67 13.63 8.98
N GLY A 110 20.46 13.51 9.51
CA GLY A 110 19.53 14.61 9.74
C GLY A 110 18.68 14.93 8.50
N GLU A 111 17.44 15.37 8.70
CA GLU A 111 16.48 15.67 7.63
C GLU A 111 16.95 16.79 6.69
N GLY A 112 17.74 17.76 7.20
CA GLY A 112 18.30 18.84 6.41
C GLY A 112 19.26 18.38 5.31
N ALA A 113 19.89 17.21 5.48
CA ALA A 113 20.84 16.64 4.53
C ALA A 113 20.19 15.76 3.45
N LEU A 114 18.87 15.53 3.52
CA LEU A 114 18.15 14.81 2.48
C LEU A 114 18.06 15.61 1.18
N SER A 115 18.09 14.91 0.05
CA SER A 115 17.77 15.51 -1.24
C SER A 115 16.31 15.97 -1.27
N ASP A 116 15.98 16.94 -2.14
CA ASP A 116 14.59 17.41 -2.27
C ASP A 116 13.63 16.29 -2.67
N LEU A 117 14.12 15.32 -3.45
CA LEU A 117 13.35 14.14 -3.84
C LEU A 117 13.09 13.22 -2.64
N ASP A 118 14.12 12.93 -1.84
CA ASP A 118 13.97 12.10 -0.64
C ASP A 118 13.02 12.74 0.38
N LYS A 119 13.05 14.07 0.51
CA LYS A 119 12.10 14.83 1.35
C LYS A 119 10.67 14.66 0.85
N LYS A 120 10.43 14.67 -0.46
CA LYS A 120 9.10 14.38 -1.02
C LYS A 120 8.66 12.96 -0.68
N PHE A 121 9.50 11.95 -0.91
CA PHE A 121 9.15 10.56 -0.60
C PHE A 121 8.94 10.32 0.90
N LEU A 122 9.72 10.95 1.76
CA LEU A 122 9.50 10.96 3.20
C LEU A 122 8.12 11.54 3.55
N GLY A 123 7.76 12.66 2.92
CA GLY A 123 6.42 13.26 3.04
C GLY A 123 5.30 12.34 2.56
N VAL A 124 5.51 11.63 1.45
CA VAL A 124 4.56 10.61 0.96
C VAL A 124 4.41 9.49 1.98
N ALA A 125 5.51 8.96 2.54
CA ALA A 125 5.44 7.86 3.51
C ALA A 125 4.72 8.25 4.80
N ASN A 126 5.00 9.44 5.34
CA ASN A 126 4.30 9.94 6.52
C ASN A 126 2.79 10.12 6.26
N ASN A 127 2.43 10.70 5.11
CA ASN A 127 1.02 10.86 4.73
C ASN A 127 0.36 9.52 4.40
N PHE A 128 1.09 8.55 3.86
CA PHE A 128 0.58 7.21 3.57
C PHE A 128 0.17 6.52 4.87
N GLU A 129 1.02 6.54 5.89
CA GLU A 129 0.68 5.99 7.22
C GLU A 129 -0.54 6.71 7.83
N GLN A 130 -0.57 8.05 7.77
CA GLN A 130 -1.60 8.86 8.43
C GLN A 130 -2.95 8.96 7.70
N LYS A 131 -2.97 8.83 6.37
CA LYS A 131 -4.18 9.06 5.56
C LYS A 131 -4.63 7.81 4.79
N PHE A 132 -3.71 6.93 4.44
CA PHE A 132 -4.03 5.70 3.71
C PHE A 132 -4.25 4.54 4.68
N VAL A 133 -3.25 4.26 5.51
CA VAL A 133 -3.28 3.14 6.46
C VAL A 133 -4.21 3.46 7.63
N ASN A 134 -4.08 4.66 8.20
CA ASN A 134 -4.96 5.09 9.29
C ASN A 134 -6.40 5.29 8.80
N GLN A 135 -7.33 4.59 9.44
CA GLN A 135 -8.74 4.56 9.13
C GLN A 135 -9.54 4.39 10.43
N GLY A 136 -10.66 5.10 10.56
CA GLY A 136 -11.53 4.95 11.71
C GLY A 136 -12.09 3.52 11.83
N LEU A 137 -12.35 3.06 13.06
CA LEU A 137 -12.91 1.72 13.31
C LEU A 137 -14.24 1.48 12.58
N ASP A 138 -15.07 2.53 12.51
CA ASP A 138 -16.38 2.50 11.84
C ASP A 138 -16.34 3.16 10.44
N GLU A 139 -15.17 3.56 9.97
CA GLU A 139 -15.01 4.13 8.63
C GLU A 139 -14.96 2.99 7.61
N ASN A 140 -15.86 3.04 6.62
CA ASN A 140 -15.90 2.07 5.53
C ASN A 140 -15.62 2.77 4.21
N ARG A 141 -14.40 2.58 3.67
CA ARG A 141 -13.96 3.17 2.41
C ARG A 141 -14.34 2.27 1.23
N SER A 142 -14.98 2.84 0.21
CA SER A 142 -15.11 2.18 -1.08
C SER A 142 -13.75 2.07 -1.77
N ILE A 143 -13.60 1.16 -2.73
CA ILE A 143 -12.35 1.05 -3.47
C ILE A 143 -12.02 2.33 -4.24
N GLU A 144 -13.02 3.02 -4.77
CA GLU A 144 -12.86 4.30 -5.47
C GLU A 144 -12.31 5.38 -4.53
N GLN A 145 -12.84 5.46 -3.30
CA GLN A 145 -12.33 6.39 -2.28
C GLN A 145 -10.88 6.08 -1.94
N THR A 146 -10.53 4.80 -1.70
CA THR A 146 -9.17 4.36 -1.44
C THR A 146 -8.22 4.72 -2.58
N LEU A 147 -8.62 4.48 -3.84
CA LEU A 147 -7.81 4.85 -4.99
C LEU A 147 -7.67 6.38 -5.13
N SER A 148 -8.71 7.15 -4.82
CA SER A 148 -8.64 8.62 -4.81
C SER A 148 -7.67 9.15 -3.75
N ILE A 149 -7.67 8.59 -2.54
CA ILE A 149 -6.68 8.92 -1.51
C ILE A 149 -5.27 8.57 -2.01
N GLY A 150 -5.11 7.41 -2.66
CA GLY A 150 -3.85 7.00 -3.29
C GLY A 150 -3.30 8.05 -4.27
N TRP A 151 -4.15 8.58 -5.14
CA TRP A 151 -3.77 9.67 -6.05
C TRP A 151 -3.41 10.97 -5.32
N ASP A 152 -4.15 11.32 -4.27
CA ASP A 152 -3.88 12.52 -3.48
C ASP A 152 -2.52 12.47 -2.77
N LEU A 153 -2.07 11.29 -2.36
CA LEU A 153 -0.75 11.08 -1.77
C LEU A 153 0.38 11.31 -2.76
N LEU A 154 0.15 11.01 -4.04
CA LEU A 154 1.14 11.15 -5.10
C LEU A 154 1.15 12.55 -5.74
N ALA A 155 0.22 13.43 -5.39
CA ALA A 155 0.05 14.73 -6.03
C ALA A 155 1.25 15.70 -5.88
N GLY A 156 2.13 15.46 -4.89
CA GLY A 156 3.38 16.22 -4.71
C GLY A 156 4.56 15.72 -5.55
N LEU A 157 4.40 14.58 -6.23
CA LEU A 157 5.42 14.00 -7.10
C LEU A 157 5.23 14.47 -8.55
N SER A 158 6.35 14.64 -9.26
CA SER A 158 6.34 14.99 -10.68
C SER A 158 6.03 13.77 -11.56
N GLU A 159 5.58 13.97 -12.80
CA GLU A 159 5.28 12.86 -13.71
C GLU A 159 6.50 11.96 -13.96
N THR A 160 7.70 12.52 -13.93
CA THR A 160 8.96 11.76 -14.06
C THR A 160 9.26 10.87 -12.85
N GLU A 161 8.72 11.20 -11.68
CA GLU A 161 8.86 10.41 -10.44
C GLU A 161 7.83 9.26 -10.40
N LEU A 162 6.72 9.36 -11.15
CA LEU A 162 5.64 8.36 -11.25
C LEU A 162 5.96 7.23 -12.27
N THR A 163 7.11 6.59 -12.10
CA THR A 163 7.67 5.63 -13.07
C THR A 163 6.85 4.35 -13.29
N ARG A 164 5.95 3.99 -12.36
CA ARG A 164 5.16 2.74 -12.41
C ARG A 164 3.73 2.96 -12.94
N ILE A 165 3.38 4.19 -13.31
CA ILE A 165 2.06 4.54 -13.82
C ILE A 165 2.20 5.03 -15.26
N LYS A 166 1.36 4.50 -16.15
CA LYS A 166 1.27 4.96 -17.53
C LYS A 166 0.81 6.42 -17.59
N PRO A 167 1.36 7.24 -18.51
CA PRO A 167 0.96 8.65 -18.65
C PRO A 167 -0.55 8.85 -18.86
N GLU A 168 -1.23 7.90 -19.52
CA GLU A 168 -2.68 7.93 -19.74
C GLU A 168 -3.49 7.95 -18.44
N PHE A 169 -3.04 7.23 -17.41
CA PHE A 169 -3.70 7.20 -16.11
C PHE A 169 -3.33 8.40 -15.25
N ILE A 170 -2.10 8.91 -15.37
CA ILE A 170 -1.70 10.16 -14.73
C ILE A 170 -2.59 11.30 -15.24
N ALA A 171 -2.70 11.46 -16.56
CA ALA A 171 -3.52 12.50 -17.17
C ALA A 171 -5.01 12.41 -16.80
N LYS A 172 -5.51 11.19 -16.60
CA LYS A 172 -6.93 10.92 -16.30
C LYS A 172 -7.30 11.08 -14.82
N TYR A 173 -6.41 10.67 -13.91
CA TYR A 173 -6.74 10.52 -12.49
C TYR A 173 -5.93 11.41 -11.55
N ALA A 174 -4.74 11.88 -11.94
CA ALA A 174 -4.00 12.83 -11.12
C ALA A 174 -4.79 14.15 -11.05
N LYS A 175 -5.01 14.64 -9.83
CA LYS A 175 -5.52 16.01 -9.65
C LYS A 175 -4.46 16.95 -10.22
N LYS A 176 -4.82 17.75 -11.22
CA LYS A 176 -3.95 18.82 -11.72
C LYS A 176 -3.73 19.80 -10.58
N THR A 177 -2.62 19.67 -9.87
CA THR A 177 -2.16 20.68 -8.93
C THR A 177 -1.88 21.93 -9.75
N SER A 178 -2.73 22.94 -9.55
CA SER A 178 -2.54 24.29 -10.08
C SER A 178 -1.30 24.89 -9.42
N THR A 179 -0.13 24.52 -9.89
CA THR A 179 1.15 25.09 -9.48
C THR A 179 1.68 25.93 -10.62
N GLY A 180 1.30 27.21 -10.59
CA GLY A 180 2.12 28.34 -11.03
C GLY A 180 2.56 28.38 -12.48
N ASP A 181 1.73 29.01 -13.31
CA ASP A 181 2.20 29.94 -14.34
C ASP A 181 3.14 30.97 -13.67
N THR A 182 4.45 30.77 -13.74
CA THR A 182 5.37 31.92 -13.80
C THR A 182 5.49 32.27 -15.27
N LYS A 183 4.56 33.09 -15.74
CA LYS A 183 4.72 33.87 -16.97
C LYS A 183 6.11 34.50 -16.95
N LYS A 184 6.96 34.03 -17.88
CA LYS A 184 7.91 34.91 -18.55
C LYS A 184 7.08 36.01 -19.19
N SER A 185 7.09 37.18 -18.59
CA SER A 185 6.79 38.43 -19.28
C SER A 185 8.06 39.26 -19.23
N GLU A 186 8.64 39.38 -20.41
CA GLU A 186 9.56 40.45 -20.83
C GLU A 186 9.00 41.84 -20.51
#